data_AF-A0A7W2UI53-F1
#
_entry.id   AF-A0A7W2UI53-F1
#
_cell.length_a   1.000
_cell.length_b   1.000
_cell.length_c   1.000
_cell.angle_alpha   90.00
_cell.angle_beta   90.00
_cell.angle_gamma   90.00
#
_symmetry.space_group_name_H-M   'P 1'
#
loop_
_entity.id
_entity.type
_entity.pdbx_description
1 polymer ?
#
loop_
_entity_poly.entity_id
_entity_poly.type
_entity_poly.pdbx_seq_one_letter_code
_entity_poly.pdbx_strand_id
1 'polypeptide(L)'
;MHEESVEPGIGEGPAKALSVSLPEGTVRALRNRAGNRGVSALVAAAIEEHLRNQATRENLAEFQKEHGPFTVEERQAAADVWSTAESRESRWREAG
;
A
#
# COMPACT_ATOMS: atom_id res chain seq x y z
N MET A 1 -8.84 -18.83 -28.47
CA MET A 1 -9.12 -18.07 -27.23
C MET A 1 -7.79 -17.47 -26.83
N HIS A 2 -7.59 -16.17 -27.05
CA HIS A 2 -6.38 -15.50 -26.58
C HIS A 2 -6.62 -15.23 -25.10
N GLU A 3 -5.80 -15.80 -24.22
CA GLU A 3 -5.74 -15.34 -22.84
C GLU A 3 -5.39 -13.86 -22.90
N GLU A 4 -6.32 -13.01 -22.47
CA GLU A 4 -6.04 -11.61 -22.22
C GLU A 4 -5.00 -11.59 -21.11
N SER A 5 -3.74 -11.29 -21.48
CA SER A 5 -2.66 -11.15 -20.51
C SER A 5 -3.01 -10.02 -19.56
N VAL A 6 -3.52 -10.36 -18.39
CA VAL A 6 -3.78 -9.41 -17.32
C VAL A 6 -2.43 -8.84 -16.88
N GLU A 7 -2.23 -7.54 -17.10
CA GLU A 7 -1.06 -6.83 -16.59
C GLU A 7 -1.02 -6.97 -15.06
N PRO A 8 0.14 -7.34 -14.47
CA PRO A 8 0.23 -7.53 -13.03
C PRO A 8 -0.02 -6.22 -12.27
N GLY A 9 -0.81 -6.29 -11.20
CA GLY A 9 -1.04 -5.17 -10.29
C GLY A 9 0.20 -4.80 -9.47
N ILE A 10 0.08 -3.73 -8.67
CA ILE A 10 1.16 -3.29 -7.78
C ILE A 10 1.48 -4.40 -6.76
N GLY A 11 2.73 -4.88 -6.78
CA GLY A 11 3.19 -5.96 -5.90
C GLY A 11 2.92 -7.38 -6.42
N GLU A 12 2.39 -7.51 -7.65
CA GLU A 12 2.10 -8.80 -8.26
C GLU A 12 3.16 -9.20 -9.30
N GLY A 13 3.23 -10.51 -9.57
CA GLY A 13 4.13 -11.09 -10.57
C GLY A 13 5.55 -11.38 -10.08
N PRO A 14 6.42 -11.91 -10.97
CA PRO A 14 7.78 -12.26 -10.62
C PRO A 14 8.64 -11.01 -10.35
N ALA A 15 9.50 -11.07 -9.33
CA ALA A 15 10.40 -9.99 -9.00
C ALA A 15 11.36 -9.68 -10.17
N LYS A 16 11.44 -8.40 -10.56
CA LYS A 16 12.37 -7.88 -11.56
C LYS A 16 13.38 -6.96 -10.88
N ALA A 17 14.67 -7.15 -11.18
CA ALA A 17 15.72 -6.31 -10.63
C ALA A 17 15.78 -4.94 -11.33
N LEU A 18 15.87 -3.88 -10.55
CA LEU A 18 16.09 -2.51 -11.02
C LEU A 18 17.35 -1.95 -10.35
N SER A 19 18.24 -1.34 -11.12
CA SER A 19 19.44 -0.67 -10.57
C SER A 19 19.18 0.82 -10.41
N VAL A 20 19.39 1.34 -9.20
CA VAL A 20 19.22 2.76 -8.88
C VAL A 20 20.36 3.25 -8.00
N SER A 21 20.74 4.52 -8.17
CA SER A 21 21.73 5.18 -7.33
C SER A 21 21.05 5.87 -6.15
N LEU A 22 21.59 5.68 -4.94
CA LEU A 22 21.10 6.32 -3.72
C LEU A 22 22.27 6.98 -2.98
N PRO A 23 22.02 8.06 -2.20
CA PRO A 23 23.03 8.61 -1.32
C PRO A 23 23.60 7.54 -0.38
N GLU A 24 24.91 7.57 -0.13
CA GLU A 24 25.60 6.56 0.70
C GLU A 24 24.96 6.42 2.10
N GLY A 25 24.58 7.54 2.71
CA GLY A 25 23.89 7.57 4.00
C GLY A 25 22.57 6.80 3.97
N THR A 26 21.79 6.92 2.88
CA THR A 26 20.54 6.19 2.68
C THR A 26 20.78 4.69 2.52
N VAL A 27 21.82 4.29 1.78
CA VAL A 27 22.20 2.87 1.62
C VAL A 27 22.55 2.27 2.98
N ARG A 28 23.33 3.00 3.81
CA ARG A 28 23.69 2.56 5.16
C ARG A 28 22.46 2.40 6.05
N ALA A 29 21.56 3.38 6.04
CA ALA A 29 20.31 3.32 6.80
C ALA A 29 19.40 2.16 6.35
N LEU A 30 19.28 1.92 5.04
CA LEU A 30 18.50 0.82 4.48
C LEU A 30 19.05 -0.53 4.91
N ARG A 31 20.37 -0.74 4.82
CA ARG A 31 21.02 -2.00 5.25
C ARG A 31 20.79 -2.26 6.73
N ASN A 32 20.95 -1.23 7.58
CA ASN A 32 20.70 -1.35 9.02
C ASN A 32 19.24 -1.71 9.33
N ARG A 33 18.29 -1.09 8.62
CA ARG A 33 16.85 -1.32 8.84
C ARG A 33 16.36 -2.66 8.28
N ALA A 34 16.92 -3.11 7.16
CA ALA A 34 16.47 -4.31 6.48
C ALA A 34 16.79 -5.60 7.26
N GLY A 35 17.94 -5.65 7.94
CA GLY A 35 18.38 -6.83 8.68
C GLY A 35 18.24 -8.12 7.86
N ASN A 36 17.65 -9.16 8.46
CA ASN A 36 17.45 -10.47 7.82
C ASN A 36 16.38 -10.47 6.71
N ARG A 37 15.51 -9.44 6.62
CA ARG A 37 14.50 -9.34 5.56
C ARG A 37 15.09 -8.95 4.21
N GLY A 38 16.30 -8.39 4.19
CA GLY A 38 16.99 -7.96 2.98
C GLY A 38 16.46 -6.63 2.44
N VAL A 39 17.36 -5.86 1.83
CA VAL A 39 17.04 -4.49 1.35
C VAL A 39 15.95 -4.52 0.28
N SER A 40 15.99 -5.50 -0.64
CA SER A 40 15.01 -5.60 -1.71
C SER A 40 13.59 -5.78 -1.21
N ALA A 41 13.36 -6.63 -0.20
CA ALA A 41 12.02 -6.83 0.36
C ALA A 41 11.52 -5.58 1.09
N LEU A 42 12.41 -4.90 1.83
CA LEU A 42 12.06 -3.65 2.50
C LEU A 42 11.67 -2.56 1.49
N VAL A 43 12.46 -2.42 0.41
CA VAL A 43 12.22 -1.44 -0.64
C VAL A 43 10.96 -1.77 -1.42
N ALA A 44 10.74 -3.04 -1.79
CA ALA A 44 9.54 -3.50 -2.49
C ALA A 44 8.28 -3.15 -1.68
N ALA A 45 8.21 -3.57 -0.41
CA ALA A 45 7.07 -3.28 0.44
C ALA A 45 6.80 -1.76 0.59
N ALA A 46 7.87 -0.96 0.75
CA ALA A 46 7.74 0.49 0.87
C ALA A 46 7.23 1.15 -0.42
N ILE A 47 7.74 0.72 -1.58
CA ILE A 47 7.32 1.24 -2.89
C ILE A 47 5.90 0.80 -3.23
N GLU A 48 5.55 -0.47 -3.00
CA GLU A 48 4.21 -0.99 -3.22
C GLU A 48 3.17 -0.23 -2.39
N GLU A 49 3.45 -0.02 -1.10
CA GLU A 49 2.60 0.78 -0.22
C GLU A 49 2.50 2.23 -0.71
N HIS A 50 3.61 2.82 -1.16
CA HIS A 50 3.60 4.18 -1.69
C HIS A 50 2.72 4.31 -2.94
N LEU A 51 2.88 3.40 -3.91
CA LEU A 51 2.13 3.42 -5.16
C LEU A 51 0.64 3.12 -4.94
N ARG A 52 0.29 2.15 -4.08
CA ARG A 52 -1.11 1.86 -3.72
C ARG A 52 -1.78 3.07 -3.07
N ASN A 53 -1.07 3.75 -2.17
CA ASN A 53 -1.58 4.98 -1.54
C ASN A 53 -1.72 6.13 -2.53
N GLN A 54 -0.81 6.26 -3.49
CA GLN A 54 -0.92 7.26 -4.55
C GLN A 54 -2.17 7.01 -5.41
N ALA A 55 -2.34 5.79 -5.92
CA ALA A 55 -3.51 5.42 -6.72
C ALA A 55 -4.82 5.64 -5.94
N THR A 56 -4.84 5.31 -4.64
CA THR A 56 -5.99 5.56 -3.77
C THR A 56 -6.31 7.06 -3.65
N ARG A 57 -5.30 7.91 -3.48
CA ARG A 57 -5.49 9.37 -3.41
C ARG A 57 -5.98 9.95 -4.72
N GLU A 58 -5.47 9.47 -5.84
CA GLU A 58 -5.89 9.88 -7.18
C GLU A 58 -7.37 9.55 -7.41
N ASN A 59 -7.78 8.31 -7.12
CA ASN A 59 -9.19 7.90 -7.18
C ASN A 59 -10.08 8.75 -6.26
N LEU A 60 -9.63 9.03 -5.04
CA LEU A 60 -10.37 9.85 -4.09
C LEU A 60 -10.51 11.31 -4.55
N ALA A 61 -9.48 11.84 -5.21
CA ALA A 61 -9.50 13.19 -5.76
C ALA A 61 -10.46 13.31 -6.94
N GLU A 62 -10.49 12.30 -7.82
CA GLU A 62 -11.45 12.23 -8.92
C GLU A 62 -12.88 12.15 -8.40
N PHE A 63 -13.16 11.27 -7.44
CA PHE A 63 -14.48 11.18 -6.81
C PHE A 63 -14.93 12.52 -6.21
N GLN A 64 -14.05 13.20 -5.47
CA GLN A 64 -14.40 14.50 -4.85
C GLN A 64 -14.57 15.63 -5.87
N LYS A 65 -13.93 15.53 -7.04
CA LYS A 65 -14.14 16.46 -8.13
C LYS A 65 -15.56 16.33 -8.71
N GLU A 66 -16.08 15.10 -8.76
CA GLU A 66 -17.42 14.81 -9.27
C GLU A 66 -18.53 15.04 -8.24
N HIS A 67 -18.27 14.74 -6.97
CA HIS A 67 -19.28 14.70 -5.91
C HIS A 67 -19.12 15.74 -4.80
N GLY A 68 -18.02 16.50 -4.82
CA GLY A 68 -17.65 17.41 -3.75
C GLY A 68 -16.77 16.75 -2.67
N PRO A 69 -16.11 17.55 -1.80
CA PRO A 69 -15.28 17.03 -0.74
C PRO A 69 -16.12 16.35 0.34
N PHE A 70 -15.56 15.33 0.98
CA PHE A 70 -16.21 14.68 2.13
C PHE A 70 -16.37 15.66 3.29
N THR A 71 -17.50 15.59 3.98
CA THR A 71 -17.75 16.28 5.24
C THR A 71 -17.00 15.63 6.40
N VAL A 72 -16.95 16.29 7.56
CA VAL A 72 -16.33 15.72 8.77
C VAL A 72 -17.15 14.53 9.24
N GLU A 73 -18.47 14.64 9.16
CA GLU A 73 -19.45 13.65 9.59
C GLU A 73 -19.35 12.37 8.75
N GLU A 74 -19.22 12.48 7.43
CA GLU A 74 -19.02 11.33 6.53
C GLU A 74 -17.69 10.62 6.80
N ARG A 75 -16.61 11.37 7.04
CA ARG A 75 -15.32 10.78 7.40
C ARG A 75 -15.38 10.06 8.75
N GLN A 76 -16.08 10.62 9.73
CA GLN A 76 -16.24 9.97 11.03
C GLN A 76 -17.07 8.68 10.90
N ALA A 77 -18.17 8.71 10.16
CA ALA A 77 -18.98 7.52 9.90
C ALA A 77 -18.17 6.41 9.21
N ALA A 78 -17.32 6.76 8.23
CA ALA A 78 -16.42 5.81 7.59
C ALA A 78 -15.38 5.24 8.57
N ALA A 79 -14.79 6.08 9.44
CA ALA A 79 -13.84 5.65 10.46
C ALA A 79 -14.47 4.68 11.48
N ASP A 80 -15.72 4.91 11.88
CA ASP A 80 -16.45 4.06 12.83
C ASP A 80 -16.73 2.67 12.22
N VAL A 81 -17.11 2.63 10.94
CA VAL A 81 -17.28 1.37 10.18
C VAL A 81 -15.96 0.61 10.11
N TRP A 82 -14.86 1.29 9.78
CA TRP A 82 -13.54 0.68 9.70
C TRP A 82 -13.08 0.09 11.04
N SER A 83 -13.18 0.89 12.12
CA SER A 83 -12.85 0.47 13.48
C SER A 83 -13.64 -0.78 13.91
N THR A 84 -14.92 -0.85 13.55
CA THR A 84 -15.78 -2.00 13.82
C THR A 84 -15.31 -3.25 13.07
N ALA A 85 -14.92 -3.10 11.80
CA ALA A 85 -14.41 -4.19 10.98
C ALA A 85 -13.09 -4.76 11.53
N GLU A 86 -12.13 -3.89 11.87
CA GLU A 86 -10.84 -4.25 12.48
C GLU A 86 -11.01 -4.96 13.82
N SER A 87 -11.92 -4.45 14.66
CA SER A 87 -12.25 -5.08 15.94
C SER A 87 -12.84 -6.48 15.76
N ARG A 88 -13.65 -6.67 14.72
CA ARG A 88 -14.21 -7.98 14.40
C ARG A 88 -13.11 -8.93 13.97
N GLU A 89 -12.24 -8.53 13.04
CA GLU A 89 -11.13 -9.36 12.56
C GLU A 89 -10.16 -9.75 13.68
N SER A 90 -9.81 -8.79 14.55
CA SER A 90 -8.93 -9.05 15.70
C SER A 90 -9.51 -10.14 16.60
N ARG A 91 -10.81 -10.09 16.90
CA ARG A 91 -11.50 -11.15 17.68
C ARG A 91 -11.46 -12.51 16.99
N TRP A 92 -11.55 -12.57 15.65
CA TRP A 92 -11.41 -13.84 14.92
C TRP A 92 -9.99 -14.41 15.03
N ARG A 93 -8.97 -13.55 14.97
CA ARG A 93 -7.56 -13.96 15.09
C ARG A 93 -7.19 -14.40 16.51
N GLU A 94 -7.84 -13.86 17.53
CA GLU A 94 -7.64 -14.26 18.93
C GLU A 94 -8.36 -15.57 19.29
N ALA A 95 -9.39 -15.95 18.54
CA ALA A 95 -10.22 -17.12 18.81
C ALA A 95 -9.80 -18.40 18.05
N GLY A 96 -8.82 -18.31 17.15
CA GLY A 96 -8.28 -19.44 16.35
C GLY A 96 -6.82 -19.72 16.67
#